data_AF-A0A920T9Y5-F1
#
_entry.id   AF-A0A920T9Y5-F1
#
_cell.length_a   1.000
_cell.length_b   1.000
_cell.length_c   1.000
_cell.angle_alpha   90.00
_cell.angle_beta   90.00
_cell.angle_gamma   90.00
#
_symmetry.space_group_name_H-M   'P 1'
#
loop_
_entity.id
_entity.type
_entity.pdbx_description
1 polymer ?
#
loop_
_entity_poly.entity_id
_entity_poly.type
_entity_poly.pdbx_seq_one_letter_code
_entity_poly.pdbx_strand_id
1 'polypeptide(L)'
;MCTRPTLPLLALTLGIPLLVHSVDAAEPARTSAVSAEVDRLLEAEIRASGGTPAPLASDGDFLRRATLDLTDQLPPSNSVTLFQLDPNSTKRSRLINRLVHSTEFSASQARYWRDVIFSRATEMRSRQMSPPVFQAWMTEQFEQKQSWDKIVEHLLTATGDVRENGATALLFAHGGEAAELAAETSRIFLGIQIQCANCHDHPTDRWKRIQFHQLAAFFPRVRVRPKRDATPRTFEVVSQDASRRGRRNPSAQALGLMFRRLDRNRDGKLVKSEVTDSRLDRSFDRLLQRGDANKDGGLSLKEFQKLPPPGNNNRRNDTEHYMPNLDEPGNRGDAIRPVFFATGGRATEGLDDVERRQLLANHVTSTRNRWFARAYVNRTWSVLLGEGFSMPIDDMGPEREVAHPQVFDLLCRDFTDSGYDTRRLFEIIAGTRAYQRQIRPRDPTEPPAAIRIGSAKSTASRPSLQRTTGSPRHRIHFRPATIAAKTTARTIQQHDVSPTFRRTHTLPHPVRLRPVDTTGRHQGQCPPGPVPDELAADPRHDPGRRKHPAGQDSPETPR
;
A
#
# COMPACT_ATOMS: atom_id res chain seq x y z
N MET A 1 -84.58 -15.64 52.68
CA MET A 1 -83.51 -15.51 53.68
C MET A 1 -82.19 -15.74 52.97
N CYS A 2 -81.30 -14.75 53.04
CA CYS A 2 -80.11 -14.60 52.19
C CYS A 2 -79.01 -15.61 52.51
N THR A 3 -78.56 -16.38 51.50
CA THR A 3 -77.26 -17.06 51.55
C THR A 3 -76.61 -17.06 50.16
N ARG A 4 -75.34 -16.64 50.14
CA ARG A 4 -74.46 -16.50 48.97
C ARG A 4 -74.21 -17.86 48.29
N PRO A 5 -74.09 -17.93 46.95
CA PRO A 5 -73.56 -19.11 46.30
C PRO A 5 -72.03 -19.05 46.22
N THR A 6 -71.41 -20.09 46.75
CA THR A 6 -70.01 -20.48 46.56
C THR A 6 -69.76 -20.91 45.10
N LEU A 7 -68.79 -20.29 44.43
CA LEU A 7 -68.22 -20.74 43.15
C LEU A 7 -66.91 -21.48 43.43
N PRO A 8 -66.71 -22.73 42.96
CA PRO A 8 -65.42 -23.41 43.03
C PRO A 8 -64.55 -23.11 41.79
N LEU A 9 -63.24 -23.17 42.06
CA LEU A 9 -62.08 -23.05 41.17
C LEU A 9 -62.24 -23.70 39.78
N LEU A 10 -61.82 -22.98 38.74
CA LEU A 10 -61.34 -23.56 37.48
C LEU A 10 -59.89 -23.10 37.28
N ALA A 11 -58.93 -24.01 37.51
CA ALA A 11 -57.53 -23.79 37.22
C ALA A 11 -57.29 -24.01 35.71
N LEU A 12 -56.99 -22.93 34.99
CA LEU A 12 -56.67 -22.95 33.57
C LEU A 12 -55.17 -23.20 33.40
N THR A 13 -54.76 -24.44 33.17
CA THR A 13 -53.40 -24.77 32.72
C THR A 13 -53.28 -24.52 31.22
N LEU A 14 -52.70 -23.39 30.82
CA LEU A 14 -52.25 -23.15 29.44
C LEU A 14 -50.98 -23.98 29.18
N GLY A 15 -51.11 -25.03 28.38
CA GLY A 15 -49.97 -25.72 27.76
C GLY A 15 -49.44 -24.89 26.59
N ILE A 16 -48.23 -24.35 26.72
CA ILE A 16 -47.49 -23.73 25.62
C ILE A 16 -46.75 -24.86 24.88
N PRO A 17 -47.01 -25.11 23.58
CA PRO A 17 -46.26 -26.11 22.85
C PRO A 17 -44.85 -25.57 22.56
N LEU A 18 -43.82 -26.26 23.05
CA LEU A 18 -42.44 -26.02 22.66
C LEU A 18 -42.26 -26.43 21.19
N LEU A 19 -42.28 -25.45 20.30
CA LEU A 19 -41.75 -25.60 18.94
C LEU A 19 -40.24 -25.71 19.02
N VAL A 20 -39.74 -26.96 19.07
CA VAL A 20 -38.34 -27.27 18.84
C VAL A 20 -38.03 -26.89 17.39
N HIS A 21 -37.46 -25.71 17.20
CA HIS A 21 -36.85 -25.36 15.93
C HIS A 21 -35.68 -26.32 15.72
N SER A 22 -35.80 -27.19 14.72
CA SER A 22 -34.65 -27.90 14.18
C SER A 22 -33.68 -26.84 13.68
N VAL A 23 -32.59 -26.64 14.44
CA VAL A 23 -31.40 -25.99 13.91
C VAL A 23 -30.97 -26.84 12.73
N ASP A 24 -31.07 -26.29 11.52
CA ASP A 24 -30.49 -26.91 10.33
C ASP A 24 -29.04 -27.25 10.66
N ALA A 25 -28.76 -28.55 10.83
CA ALA A 25 -27.42 -29.04 10.98
C ALA A 25 -26.75 -28.84 9.61
N ALA A 26 -26.04 -27.73 9.46
CA ALA A 26 -25.21 -27.46 8.30
C ALA A 26 -24.43 -28.74 7.93
N GLU A 27 -24.60 -29.19 6.69
CA GLU A 27 -23.93 -30.38 6.17
C GLU A 27 -22.42 -30.30 6.49
N PRO A 28 -21.78 -31.36 7.00
CA PRO A 28 -20.38 -31.28 7.40
C PRO A 28 -19.54 -30.82 6.21
N ALA A 29 -18.86 -29.69 6.37
CA ALA A 29 -18.02 -29.08 5.36
C ALA A 29 -17.00 -30.12 4.84
N ARG A 30 -17.26 -30.71 3.68
CA ARG A 30 -16.27 -31.52 2.95
C ARG A 30 -15.25 -30.55 2.36
N THR A 31 -14.01 -31.00 2.19
CA THR A 31 -12.98 -30.21 1.48
C THR A 31 -13.54 -29.72 0.15
N SER A 32 -13.41 -28.42 -0.12
CA SER A 32 -13.95 -27.84 -1.35
C SER A 32 -13.34 -28.51 -2.58
N ALA A 33 -14.12 -28.62 -3.66
CA ALA A 33 -13.62 -29.15 -4.93
C ALA A 33 -12.40 -28.36 -5.44
N VAL A 34 -12.37 -27.04 -5.17
CA VAL A 34 -11.25 -26.16 -5.53
C VAL A 34 -9.99 -26.50 -4.72
N SER A 35 -10.11 -26.73 -3.41
CA SER A 35 -8.98 -27.15 -2.57
C SER A 35 -8.38 -28.47 -3.07
N ALA A 36 -9.23 -29.45 -3.42
CA ALA A 36 -8.79 -30.73 -3.95
C ALA A 36 -8.08 -30.58 -5.31
N GLU A 37 -8.56 -29.67 -6.16
CA GLU A 37 -7.93 -29.37 -7.45
C GLU A 37 -6.58 -28.66 -7.28
N VAL A 38 -6.47 -27.72 -6.34
CA VAL A 38 -5.18 -27.10 -5.97
C VAL A 38 -4.17 -28.17 -5.56
N ASP A 39 -4.56 -29.09 -4.68
CA ASP A 39 -3.68 -30.18 -4.26
C ASP A 39 -3.27 -31.09 -5.42
N ARG A 40 -4.21 -31.41 -6.32
CA ARG A 40 -3.93 -32.23 -7.51
C ARG A 40 -2.88 -31.58 -8.41
N LEU A 41 -2.99 -30.27 -8.64
CA LEU A 41 -2.05 -29.50 -9.46
C LEU A 41 -0.67 -29.44 -8.81
N LEU A 42 -0.58 -29.10 -7.52
CA LEU A 42 0.69 -29.05 -6.80
C LEU A 42 1.37 -30.42 -6.75
N GLU A 43 0.63 -31.48 -6.48
CA GLU A 43 1.18 -32.85 -6.44
C GLU A 43 1.67 -33.31 -7.81
N ALA A 44 1.02 -32.89 -8.90
CA ALA A 44 1.51 -33.16 -10.25
C ALA A 44 2.85 -32.48 -10.52
N GLU A 45 3.01 -31.20 -10.13
CA GLU A 45 4.26 -30.46 -10.29
C GLU A 45 5.40 -31.00 -9.41
N ILE A 46 5.10 -31.33 -8.15
CA ILE A 46 6.08 -31.95 -7.23
C ILE A 46 6.54 -33.31 -7.76
N ARG A 47 5.62 -34.14 -8.28
CA ARG A 47 5.96 -35.44 -8.86
C ARG A 47 6.79 -35.29 -10.14
N ALA A 48 6.43 -34.34 -11.00
CA ALA A 48 7.17 -34.07 -12.23
C ALA A 48 8.62 -33.60 -11.97
N SER A 49 8.86 -32.93 -10.84
CA SER A 49 10.20 -32.52 -10.40
C SER A 49 10.97 -33.60 -9.64
N GLY A 50 10.41 -34.81 -9.48
CA GLY A 50 11.00 -35.90 -8.70
C GLY A 50 10.94 -35.69 -7.18
N GLY A 51 10.22 -34.67 -6.72
CA GLY A 51 9.99 -34.38 -5.32
C GLY A 51 8.94 -35.30 -4.70
N THR A 52 8.95 -35.38 -3.37
CA THR A 52 7.90 -36.04 -2.59
C THR A 52 7.29 -35.01 -1.64
N PRO A 53 5.95 -34.85 -1.60
CA PRO A 53 5.31 -33.94 -0.66
C PRO A 53 5.61 -34.33 0.80
N ALA A 54 5.83 -33.33 1.67
CA ALA A 54 5.95 -33.56 3.10
C ALA A 54 4.69 -34.25 3.67
N PRO A 55 4.79 -35.07 4.73
CA PRO A 55 3.62 -35.68 5.35
C PRO A 55 2.65 -34.62 5.92
N LEU A 56 1.41 -35.03 6.20
CA LEU A 56 0.45 -34.17 6.88
C LEU A 56 0.93 -33.82 8.29
N ALA A 57 0.63 -32.59 8.73
CA ALA A 57 0.87 -32.15 10.09
C ALA A 57 0.03 -32.99 11.09
N SER A 58 0.53 -33.13 12.31
CA SER A 58 -0.27 -33.71 13.40
C SER A 58 -1.51 -32.85 13.67
N ASP A 59 -2.53 -33.40 14.33
CA ASP A 59 -3.73 -32.62 14.68
C ASP A 59 -3.43 -31.46 15.64
N GLY A 60 -2.45 -31.64 16.54
CA GLY A 60 -2.00 -30.56 17.43
C GLY A 60 -1.33 -29.42 16.66
N ASP A 61 -0.44 -29.75 15.73
CA ASP A 61 0.25 -28.74 14.90
C ASP A 61 -0.73 -28.02 13.97
N PHE A 62 -1.64 -28.79 13.34
CA PHE A 62 -2.68 -28.23 12.48
C PHE A 62 -3.61 -27.29 13.27
N LEU A 63 -4.11 -27.71 14.43
CA LEU A 63 -4.98 -26.88 15.26
C LEU A 63 -4.28 -25.57 15.65
N ARG A 64 -3.04 -25.64 16.14
CA ARG A 64 -2.27 -24.45 16.53
C ARG A 64 -2.05 -23.51 15.35
N ARG A 65 -1.67 -24.06 14.18
CA ARG A 65 -1.45 -23.29 12.95
C ARG A 65 -2.74 -22.60 12.51
N ALA A 66 -3.83 -23.35 12.36
CA ALA A 66 -5.10 -22.83 11.89
C ALA A 66 -5.67 -21.74 12.80
N THR A 67 -5.58 -21.88 14.14
CA THR A 67 -6.05 -20.81 15.04
C THR A 67 -5.14 -19.58 15.01
N LEU A 68 -3.82 -19.75 14.92
CA LEU A 68 -2.93 -18.60 14.82
C LEU A 68 -3.13 -17.85 13.50
N ASP A 69 -3.13 -18.55 12.38
CA ASP A 69 -3.20 -17.93 11.06
C ASP A 69 -4.57 -17.29 10.78
N LEU A 70 -5.66 -17.88 11.30
CA LEU A 70 -7.02 -17.43 11.01
C LEU A 70 -7.58 -16.47 12.07
N THR A 71 -7.08 -16.49 13.31
CA THR A 71 -7.65 -15.66 14.38
C THR A 71 -6.62 -14.91 15.23
N ASP A 72 -5.32 -15.07 14.96
CA ASP A 72 -4.18 -14.63 15.79
C ASP A 72 -4.28 -15.10 17.26
N GLN A 73 -4.90 -16.25 17.51
CA GLN A 73 -5.08 -16.78 18.86
C GLN A 73 -4.53 -18.20 19.00
N LEU A 74 -4.06 -18.50 20.21
CA LEU A 74 -3.72 -19.86 20.59
C LEU A 74 -5.00 -20.63 20.95
N PRO A 75 -5.07 -21.93 20.61
CA PRO A 75 -6.21 -22.75 21.00
C PRO A 75 -6.23 -22.89 22.53
N PRO A 76 -7.39 -22.77 23.19
CA PRO A 76 -7.53 -23.09 24.60
C PRO A 76 -7.13 -24.56 24.88
N SER A 77 -6.56 -24.84 26.05
CA SER A 77 -6.02 -26.17 26.39
C SER A 77 -7.07 -27.30 26.27
N ASN A 78 -8.32 -27.04 26.67
CA ASN A 78 -9.42 -28.00 26.53
C ASN A 78 -9.75 -28.33 25.06
N SER A 79 -9.63 -27.34 24.16
CA SER A 79 -9.90 -27.50 22.73
C SER A 79 -8.87 -28.37 22.05
N VAL A 80 -7.61 -28.32 22.52
CA VAL A 80 -6.54 -29.20 22.04
C VAL A 80 -6.89 -30.67 22.30
N THR A 81 -7.25 -31.02 23.53
CA THR A 81 -7.63 -32.39 23.89
C THR A 81 -8.85 -32.86 23.11
N LEU A 82 -9.90 -32.03 23.04
CA LEU A 82 -11.13 -32.40 22.32
C LEU A 82 -10.88 -32.61 20.81
N PHE A 83 -10.06 -31.77 20.18
CA PHE A 83 -9.77 -31.89 18.76
C PHE A 83 -8.92 -33.12 18.42
N GLN A 84 -7.97 -33.48 19.30
CA GLN A 84 -7.17 -34.68 19.13
C GLN A 84 -7.99 -35.96 19.30
N LEU A 85 -8.95 -35.96 20.25
CA LEU A 85 -9.82 -37.12 20.51
C LEU A 85 -10.98 -37.25 19.53
N ASP A 86 -11.32 -36.20 18.76
CA ASP A 86 -12.40 -36.26 17.77
C ASP A 86 -12.04 -37.24 16.62
N PRO A 87 -12.79 -38.34 16.44
CA PRO A 87 -12.51 -39.31 15.37
C PRO A 87 -13.08 -38.88 14.02
N ASN A 88 -13.80 -37.76 13.93
CA ASN A 88 -14.46 -37.33 12.72
C ASN A 88 -13.45 -36.96 11.62
N SER A 89 -13.55 -37.62 10.46
CA SER A 89 -12.68 -37.38 9.30
C SER A 89 -12.77 -35.95 8.74
N THR A 90 -13.86 -35.23 9.02
CA THR A 90 -14.08 -33.84 8.58
C THR A 90 -13.72 -32.80 9.65
N LYS A 91 -13.16 -33.19 10.80
CA LYS A 91 -12.91 -32.28 11.93
C LYS A 91 -12.07 -31.05 11.55
N ARG A 92 -11.10 -31.19 10.64
CA ARG A 92 -10.26 -30.09 10.15
C ARG A 92 -11.06 -29.08 9.34
N SER A 93 -11.85 -29.54 8.38
CA SER A 93 -12.72 -28.68 7.57
C SER A 93 -13.79 -27.99 8.42
N ARG A 94 -14.36 -28.69 9.41
CA ARG A 94 -15.29 -28.10 10.39
C ARG A 94 -14.62 -27.04 11.27
N LEU A 95 -13.37 -27.24 11.67
CA LEU A 95 -12.60 -26.24 12.40
C LEU A 95 -12.35 -25.00 11.53
N ILE A 96 -11.86 -25.19 10.30
CA ILE A 96 -11.61 -24.09 9.35
C ILE A 96 -12.87 -23.25 9.15
N ASN A 97 -14.00 -23.90 8.83
CA ASN A 97 -15.25 -23.20 8.63
C ASN A 97 -15.67 -22.39 9.86
N ARG A 98 -15.52 -22.96 11.07
CA ARG A 98 -15.81 -22.26 12.33
C ARG A 98 -14.92 -21.04 12.54
N LEU A 99 -13.60 -21.19 12.32
CA LEU A 99 -12.63 -20.10 12.52
C LEU A 99 -12.85 -18.99 11.49
N VAL A 100 -12.95 -19.34 10.21
CA VAL A 100 -13.16 -18.37 9.12
C VAL A 100 -14.50 -17.67 9.23
N HIS A 101 -15.47 -18.16 10.01
CA HIS A 101 -16.75 -17.49 10.27
C HIS A 101 -16.84 -16.79 11.64
N SER A 102 -15.75 -16.74 12.39
CA SER A 102 -15.72 -16.13 13.71
C SER A 102 -15.48 -14.61 13.64
N THR A 103 -15.77 -13.92 14.74
CA THR A 103 -15.47 -12.48 14.91
C THR A 103 -13.97 -12.25 15.10
N GLU A 104 -13.26 -13.21 15.71
CA GLU A 104 -11.80 -13.17 15.85
C GLU A 104 -11.09 -13.20 14.49
N PHE A 105 -11.63 -13.94 13.50
CA PHE A 105 -11.13 -13.86 12.13
C PHE A 105 -11.30 -12.46 11.54
N SER A 106 -12.47 -11.84 11.71
CA SER A 106 -12.71 -10.48 11.24
C SER A 106 -11.73 -9.48 11.87
N ALA A 107 -11.48 -9.61 13.17
CA ALA A 107 -10.54 -8.75 13.91
C ALA A 107 -9.07 -8.99 13.51
N SER A 108 -8.70 -10.25 13.24
CA SER A 108 -7.38 -10.62 12.73
C SER A 108 -7.13 -9.97 11.36
N GLN A 109 -8.08 -10.15 10.43
CA GLN A 109 -8.02 -9.54 9.10
C GLN A 109 -7.97 -8.02 9.16
N ALA A 110 -8.72 -7.39 10.07
CA ALA A 110 -8.67 -5.94 10.28
C ALA A 110 -7.28 -5.45 10.74
N ARG A 111 -6.61 -6.18 11.65
CA ARG A 111 -5.23 -5.87 12.07
C ARG A 111 -4.25 -6.03 10.93
N TYR A 112 -4.37 -7.11 10.16
CA TYR A 112 -3.51 -7.34 9.00
C TYR A 112 -3.61 -6.19 7.99
N TRP A 113 -4.82 -5.78 7.61
CA TRP A 113 -5.03 -4.70 6.65
C TRP A 113 -4.63 -3.32 7.18
N ARG A 114 -4.72 -3.11 8.50
CA ARG A 114 -4.14 -1.92 9.15
C ARG A 114 -2.64 -1.88 8.90
N ASP A 115 -1.95 -2.98 9.15
CA ASP A 115 -0.48 -3.01 8.99
C ASP A 115 -0.07 -2.85 7.52
N VAL A 116 -0.82 -3.44 6.58
CA VAL A 116 -0.59 -3.27 5.13
C VAL A 116 -0.72 -1.80 4.70
N ILE A 117 -1.79 -1.11 5.10
CA ILE A 117 -2.06 0.29 4.74
C ILE A 117 -1.07 1.24 5.42
N PHE A 118 -0.77 1.01 6.70
CA PHE A 118 0.09 1.91 7.47
C PHE A 118 1.60 1.62 7.35
N SER A 119 2.00 0.50 6.71
CA SER A 119 3.42 0.11 6.58
C SER A 119 4.34 1.19 6.01
N ARG A 120 3.83 2.08 5.14
CA ARG A 120 4.58 3.19 4.54
C ARG A 120 4.02 4.56 4.92
N ALA A 121 3.14 4.62 5.93
CA ALA A 121 2.63 5.88 6.44
C ALA A 121 3.73 6.61 7.24
N THR A 122 3.70 7.94 7.23
CA THR A 122 4.63 8.72 8.09
C THR A 122 4.29 8.48 9.57
N GLU A 123 5.31 8.51 10.43
CA GLU A 123 5.16 8.31 11.89
C GLU A 123 4.06 9.18 12.51
N MET A 124 3.94 10.43 12.06
CA MET A 124 2.90 11.34 12.51
C MET A 124 1.49 10.82 12.17
N ARG A 125 1.27 10.37 10.94
CA ARG A 125 -0.04 9.92 10.47
C ARG A 125 -0.40 8.56 11.06
N SER A 126 0.58 7.67 11.20
CA SER A 126 0.43 6.39 11.90
C SER A 126 -0.01 6.58 13.36
N ARG A 127 0.54 7.57 14.07
CA ARG A 127 0.16 7.89 15.46
C ARG A 127 -1.14 8.69 15.60
N GLN A 128 -1.54 9.45 14.56
CA GLN A 128 -2.69 10.37 14.63
C GLN A 128 -4.00 9.76 14.14
N MET A 129 -3.98 8.74 13.28
CA MET A 129 -5.18 7.91 13.13
C MET A 129 -5.29 7.10 14.42
N SER A 130 -6.42 7.20 15.11
CA SER A 130 -6.71 6.28 16.22
C SER A 130 -6.76 4.87 15.63
N PRO A 131 -5.77 3.98 15.89
CA PRO A 131 -5.80 2.62 15.35
C PRO A 131 -7.14 1.88 15.59
N PRO A 132 -7.88 2.14 16.71
CA PRO A 132 -9.22 1.60 16.91
C PRO A 132 -10.26 1.92 15.82
N VAL A 133 -10.28 3.10 15.21
CA VAL A 133 -11.40 3.49 14.32
C VAL A 133 -11.34 2.74 13.00
N PHE A 134 -10.17 2.74 12.34
CA PHE A 134 -9.98 1.96 11.12
C PHE A 134 -10.16 0.47 11.39
N GLN A 135 -9.54 -0.05 12.45
CA GLN A 135 -9.63 -1.46 12.78
C GLN A 135 -11.07 -1.89 13.09
N ALA A 136 -11.85 -1.07 13.82
CA ALA A 136 -13.26 -1.34 14.09
C ALA A 136 -14.09 -1.35 12.80
N TRP A 137 -13.96 -0.33 11.95
CA TRP A 137 -14.65 -0.28 10.66
C TRP A 137 -14.29 -1.49 9.79
N MET A 138 -13.00 -1.84 9.69
CA MET A 138 -12.55 -2.97 8.88
C MET A 138 -13.06 -4.31 9.45
N THR A 139 -13.11 -4.44 10.78
CA THR A 139 -13.70 -5.61 11.45
C THR A 139 -15.17 -5.74 11.08
N GLU A 140 -15.93 -4.65 11.14
CA GLU A 140 -17.35 -4.62 10.74
C GLU A 140 -17.54 -5.03 9.27
N GLN A 141 -16.70 -4.53 8.35
CA GLN A 141 -16.78 -4.92 6.93
C GLN A 141 -16.61 -6.44 6.75
N PHE A 142 -15.63 -7.04 7.45
CA PHE A 142 -15.44 -8.50 7.39
C PHE A 142 -16.59 -9.24 8.04
N GLU A 143 -17.08 -8.82 9.21
CA GLU A 143 -18.23 -9.43 9.91
C GLU A 143 -19.49 -9.44 9.05
N GLN A 144 -19.77 -8.35 8.33
CA GLN A 144 -20.87 -8.22 7.39
C GLN A 144 -20.64 -9.02 6.08
N LYS A 145 -19.51 -9.74 5.98
CA LYS A 145 -19.10 -10.51 4.79
C LYS A 145 -19.06 -9.65 3.52
N GLN A 146 -18.66 -8.38 3.68
CA GLN A 146 -18.53 -7.48 2.56
C GLN A 146 -17.43 -7.99 1.61
N SER A 147 -17.72 -7.94 0.32
CA SER A 147 -16.76 -8.35 -0.71
C SER A 147 -15.57 -7.41 -0.79
N TRP A 148 -14.41 -7.93 -1.19
CA TRP A 148 -13.17 -7.16 -1.18
C TRP A 148 -13.22 -5.93 -2.11
N ASP A 149 -13.86 -6.03 -3.27
CA ASP A 149 -14.08 -4.90 -4.18
C ASP A 149 -14.81 -3.74 -3.51
N LYS A 150 -15.85 -4.03 -2.72
CA LYS A 150 -16.64 -2.99 -2.05
C LYS A 150 -15.87 -2.31 -0.92
N ILE A 151 -15.05 -3.07 -0.19
CA ILE A 151 -14.14 -2.49 0.80
C ILE A 151 -13.14 -1.56 0.11
N VAL A 152 -12.55 -1.98 -1.01
CA VAL A 152 -11.59 -1.15 -1.77
C VAL A 152 -12.26 0.09 -2.36
N GLU A 153 -13.49 -0.04 -2.84
CA GLU A 153 -14.30 1.10 -3.27
C GLU A 153 -14.47 2.13 -2.14
N HIS A 154 -14.87 1.69 -0.94
CA HIS A 154 -14.97 2.57 0.23
C HIS A 154 -13.63 3.23 0.58
N LEU A 155 -12.52 2.48 0.59
CA LEU A 155 -11.18 2.99 0.88
C LEU A 155 -10.70 4.06 -0.11
N LEU A 156 -11.05 3.90 -1.40
CA LEU A 156 -10.65 4.83 -2.45
C LEU A 156 -11.54 6.08 -2.50
N THR A 157 -12.81 5.99 -2.09
CA THR A 157 -13.80 7.06 -2.29
C THR A 157 -14.12 7.87 -1.04
N ALA A 158 -13.80 7.36 0.15
CA ALA A 158 -14.21 7.96 1.42
C ALA A 158 -13.83 9.45 1.60
N THR A 159 -14.70 10.16 2.33
CA THR A 159 -14.49 11.52 2.82
C THR A 159 -15.00 11.64 4.25
N GLY A 160 -14.62 12.69 4.99
CA GLY A 160 -15.12 13.00 6.32
C GLY A 160 -14.06 12.98 7.43
N ASP A 161 -14.51 13.06 8.68
CA ASP A 161 -13.66 13.05 9.88
C ASP A 161 -13.04 11.66 10.06
N VAL A 162 -11.71 11.60 10.21
CA VAL A 162 -10.96 10.34 10.29
C VAL A 162 -11.22 9.58 11.60
N ARG A 163 -11.85 10.21 12.59
CA ARG A 163 -12.26 9.56 13.85
C ARG A 163 -13.64 8.91 13.77
N GLU A 164 -14.43 9.30 12.77
CA GLU A 164 -15.81 8.83 12.59
C GLU A 164 -15.91 7.87 11.39
N ASN A 165 -15.08 8.09 10.36
CA ASN A 165 -15.10 7.28 9.15
C ASN A 165 -13.78 6.52 8.95
N GLY A 166 -13.76 5.25 9.36
CA GLY A 166 -12.61 4.37 9.19
C GLY A 166 -12.18 4.17 7.73
N ALA A 167 -13.11 4.23 6.77
CA ALA A 167 -12.79 4.07 5.35
C ALA A 167 -11.82 5.14 4.81
N THR A 168 -11.67 6.27 5.52
CA THR A 168 -10.70 7.33 5.15
C THR A 168 -9.24 6.94 5.37
N ALA A 169 -8.96 5.78 5.98
CA ALA A 169 -7.62 5.37 6.40
C ALA A 169 -6.57 5.40 5.30
N LEU A 170 -6.87 4.87 4.11
CA LEU A 170 -5.94 4.88 2.98
C LEU A 170 -5.57 6.32 2.58
N LEU A 171 -6.58 7.17 2.40
CA LEU A 171 -6.40 8.57 2.00
C LEU A 171 -5.64 9.37 3.06
N PHE A 172 -5.95 9.13 4.34
CA PHE A 172 -5.32 9.80 5.47
C PHE A 172 -3.87 9.36 5.69
N ALA A 173 -3.61 8.04 5.70
CA ALA A 173 -2.28 7.46 5.94
C ALA A 173 -1.22 8.02 4.99
N HIS A 174 -1.62 8.27 3.74
CA HIS A 174 -0.76 8.81 2.67
C HIS A 174 -0.99 10.30 2.39
N GLY A 175 -1.64 11.02 3.32
CA GLY A 175 -1.68 12.48 3.33
C GLY A 175 -2.55 13.15 2.28
N GLY A 176 -3.35 12.40 1.53
CA GLY A 176 -4.04 12.92 0.35
C GLY A 176 -3.11 13.30 -0.79
N GLU A 177 -1.85 12.86 -0.77
CA GLU A 177 -0.84 13.22 -1.76
C GLU A 177 -1.00 12.31 -2.99
N ALA A 178 -1.29 12.91 -4.15
CA ALA A 178 -1.71 12.17 -5.34
C ALA A 178 -0.70 11.10 -5.81
N ALA A 179 0.60 11.38 -5.69
CA ALA A 179 1.66 10.45 -6.05
C ALA A 179 1.72 9.26 -5.06
N GLU A 180 1.61 9.52 -3.76
CA GLU A 180 1.61 8.47 -2.72
C GLU A 180 0.36 7.60 -2.83
N LEU A 181 -0.81 8.21 -3.03
CA LEU A 181 -2.05 7.46 -3.23
C LEU A 181 -2.02 6.58 -4.48
N ALA A 182 -1.42 7.05 -5.58
CA ALA A 182 -1.23 6.23 -6.77
C ALA A 182 -0.28 5.05 -6.53
N ALA A 183 0.85 5.30 -5.88
CA ALA A 183 1.82 4.27 -5.51
C ALA A 183 1.18 3.18 -4.65
N GLU A 184 0.44 3.58 -3.61
CA GLU A 184 -0.12 2.67 -2.63
C GLU A 184 -1.37 1.96 -3.15
N THR A 185 -2.21 2.63 -3.95
CA THR A 185 -3.31 1.97 -4.68
C THR A 185 -2.77 0.85 -5.58
N SER A 186 -1.69 1.11 -6.32
CA SER A 186 -1.07 0.11 -7.19
C SER A 186 -0.43 -1.04 -6.41
N ARG A 187 0.36 -0.72 -5.37
CA ARG A 187 1.03 -1.73 -4.55
C ARG A 187 0.04 -2.63 -3.81
N ILE A 188 -0.93 -2.02 -3.14
CA ILE A 188 -1.85 -2.71 -2.23
C ILE A 188 -2.88 -3.52 -3.04
N PHE A 189 -3.53 -2.90 -4.03
CA PHE A 189 -4.68 -3.51 -4.70
C PHE A 189 -4.33 -4.18 -6.04
N LEU A 190 -3.19 -3.87 -6.64
CA LEU A 190 -2.76 -4.49 -7.91
C LEU A 190 -1.51 -5.36 -7.74
N GLY A 191 -0.81 -5.26 -6.61
CA GLY A 191 0.47 -5.94 -6.41
C GLY A 191 1.52 -5.49 -7.41
N ILE A 192 1.47 -4.23 -7.87
CA ILE A 192 2.40 -3.66 -8.84
C ILE A 192 3.11 -2.47 -8.22
N GLN A 193 4.44 -2.51 -8.22
CA GLN A 193 5.28 -1.41 -7.73
C GLN A 193 5.57 -0.38 -8.82
N ILE A 194 4.57 0.44 -9.15
CA ILE A 194 4.72 1.49 -10.17
C ILE A 194 5.44 2.74 -9.65
N GLN A 195 5.76 2.86 -8.36
CA GLN A 195 6.30 4.09 -7.76
C GLN A 195 7.67 4.52 -8.29
N CYS A 196 8.51 3.57 -8.74
CA CYS A 196 9.77 3.92 -9.42
C CYS A 196 9.51 4.72 -10.69
N ALA A 197 8.33 4.53 -11.30
CA ALA A 197 7.92 5.27 -12.47
C ALA A 197 7.54 6.74 -12.18
N ASN A 198 7.65 7.24 -10.95
CA ASN A 198 7.40 8.66 -10.65
C ASN A 198 8.50 9.56 -11.26
N CYS A 199 9.75 9.10 -11.23
CA CYS A 199 10.90 9.93 -11.63
C CYS A 199 11.48 9.52 -13.00
N HIS A 200 11.45 8.23 -13.34
CA HIS A 200 11.99 7.68 -14.58
C HIS A 200 11.05 6.59 -15.12
N ASP A 201 11.29 6.01 -16.29
CA ASP A 201 10.59 4.77 -16.67
C ASP A 201 11.01 3.63 -15.75
N HIS A 202 10.11 2.71 -15.41
CA HIS A 202 10.43 1.63 -14.48
C HIS A 202 11.64 0.81 -14.99
N PRO A 203 12.67 0.55 -14.16
CA PRO A 203 13.95 0.03 -14.66
C PRO A 203 13.92 -1.46 -15.01
N THR A 204 12.98 -2.20 -14.43
CA THR A 204 12.87 -3.67 -14.59
C THR A 204 11.45 -4.13 -14.95
N ASP A 205 10.60 -3.22 -15.36
CA ASP A 205 9.20 -3.50 -15.72
C ASP A 205 8.81 -2.58 -16.88
N ARG A 206 7.74 -2.89 -17.60
CA ARG A 206 7.33 -2.16 -18.80
C ARG A 206 6.69 -0.79 -18.52
N TRP A 207 6.42 -0.47 -17.25
CA TRP A 207 5.66 0.73 -16.88
C TRP A 207 6.43 2.02 -17.11
N LYS A 208 5.74 2.97 -17.74
CA LYS A 208 6.28 4.27 -18.14
C LYS A 208 5.99 5.35 -17.13
N ARG A 209 6.84 6.37 -17.11
CA ARG A 209 6.68 7.53 -16.23
C ARG A 209 5.32 8.21 -16.37
N ILE A 210 4.87 8.34 -17.62
CA ILE A 210 3.55 8.90 -17.92
C ILE A 210 2.40 8.08 -17.31
N GLN A 211 2.52 6.75 -17.25
CA GLN A 211 1.48 5.87 -16.70
C GLN A 211 1.36 6.02 -15.18
N PHE A 212 2.46 6.24 -14.47
CA PHE A 212 2.42 6.60 -13.05
C PHE A 212 1.63 7.89 -12.83
N HIS A 213 1.96 8.94 -13.59
CA HIS A 213 1.29 10.23 -13.42
C HIS A 213 -0.16 10.22 -13.91
N GLN A 214 -0.51 9.36 -14.87
CA GLN A 214 -1.90 9.11 -15.27
C GLN A 214 -2.71 8.47 -14.15
N LEU A 215 -2.12 7.57 -13.36
CA LEU A 215 -2.76 7.04 -12.16
C LEU A 215 -2.86 8.11 -11.06
N ALA A 216 -1.80 8.89 -10.83
CA ALA A 216 -1.81 10.00 -9.86
C ALA A 216 -2.88 11.06 -10.17
N ALA A 217 -3.19 11.28 -11.45
CA ALA A 217 -4.22 12.22 -11.88
C ALA A 217 -5.65 11.88 -11.42
N PHE A 218 -5.89 10.71 -10.82
CA PHE A 218 -7.16 10.40 -10.15
C PHE A 218 -7.32 11.06 -8.76
N PHE A 219 -6.22 11.49 -8.11
CA PHE A 219 -6.23 11.97 -6.73
C PHE A 219 -5.91 13.47 -6.48
N PRO A 220 -5.74 14.37 -7.48
CA PRO A 220 -5.24 15.74 -7.22
C PRO A 220 -6.19 16.60 -6.38
N ARG A 221 -7.42 16.17 -6.15
CA ARG A 221 -8.46 16.90 -5.41
C ARG A 221 -8.70 16.38 -3.99
N VAL A 222 -8.01 15.30 -3.59
CA VAL A 222 -8.04 14.81 -2.21
C VAL A 222 -7.24 15.75 -1.31
N ARG A 223 -7.81 16.13 -0.15
CA ARG A 223 -7.11 16.94 0.84
C ARG A 223 -7.29 16.35 2.23
N VAL A 224 -6.18 16.24 2.96
CA VAL A 224 -6.17 16.00 4.40
C VAL A 224 -5.91 17.33 5.10
N ARG A 225 -6.86 17.79 5.91
CA ARG A 225 -6.71 19.06 6.65
C ARG A 225 -7.12 18.92 8.11
N PRO A 226 -6.53 19.69 9.04
CA PRO A 226 -7.00 19.72 10.42
C PRO A 226 -8.44 20.24 10.50
N LYS A 227 -9.29 19.54 11.24
CA LYS A 227 -10.65 19.99 11.55
C LYS A 227 -10.58 20.98 12.73
N ARG A 228 -11.08 22.20 12.51
CA ARG A 228 -11.00 23.31 13.48
C ARG A 228 -12.24 23.34 14.37
N ASP A 229 -12.37 22.35 15.24
CA ASP A 229 -13.50 22.24 16.20
C ASP A 229 -13.01 22.34 17.65
N ALA A 230 -13.96 22.39 18.60
CA ALA A 230 -13.68 22.45 20.05
C ALA A 230 -12.99 21.19 20.60
N THR A 231 -13.03 20.07 19.88
CA THR A 231 -12.29 18.84 20.24
C THR A 231 -10.81 18.92 19.82
N PRO A 232 -9.88 18.29 20.58
CA PRO A 232 -8.45 18.33 20.26
C PRO A 232 -8.14 17.82 18.84
N ARG A 233 -7.11 18.44 18.23
CA ARG A 233 -6.51 18.21 16.90
C ARG A 233 -6.97 16.94 16.17
N THR A 234 -8.02 17.07 15.37
CA THR A 234 -8.54 16.06 14.44
C THR A 234 -8.22 16.44 12.99
N PHE A 235 -8.30 15.47 12.08
CA PHE A 235 -8.18 15.67 10.63
C PHE A 235 -9.44 15.19 9.91
N GLU A 236 -9.68 15.77 8.74
CA GLU A 236 -10.72 15.32 7.82
C GLU A 236 -10.14 15.15 6.41
N VAL A 237 -10.66 14.15 5.70
CA VAL A 237 -10.45 13.96 4.26
C VAL A 237 -11.57 14.69 3.53
N VAL A 238 -11.21 15.67 2.70
CA VAL A 238 -12.17 16.49 1.95
C VAL A 238 -11.85 16.50 0.47
N SER A 239 -12.91 16.62 -0.34
CA SER A 239 -12.84 16.81 -1.78
C SER A 239 -12.75 18.29 -2.12
N GLN A 240 -11.74 18.65 -2.91
CA GLN A 240 -11.54 20.01 -3.41
C GLN A 240 -11.74 20.06 -4.93
N ASP A 241 -12.99 20.22 -5.35
CA ASP A 241 -13.29 20.41 -6.76
C ASP A 241 -12.96 21.80 -7.25
N ALA A 242 -12.62 21.89 -8.54
CA ALA A 242 -12.53 23.18 -9.21
C ALA A 242 -13.92 23.83 -9.15
N SER A 243 -14.03 25.02 -8.56
CA SER A 243 -15.27 25.79 -8.63
C SER A 243 -15.68 25.91 -10.11
N ARG A 244 -16.92 25.52 -10.47
CA ARG A 244 -17.50 25.72 -11.82
C ARG A 244 -17.31 27.16 -12.33
N ARG A 245 -17.16 28.13 -11.41
CA ARG A 245 -16.53 29.43 -11.67
C ARG A 245 -15.01 29.25 -11.74
N GLY A 246 -14.52 28.72 -12.86
CA GLY A 246 -13.09 28.75 -13.14
C GLY A 246 -12.61 30.19 -13.03
N ARG A 247 -11.55 30.43 -12.27
CA ARG A 247 -10.82 31.69 -12.31
C ARG A 247 -10.28 31.82 -13.74
N ARG A 248 -11.06 32.43 -14.63
CA ARG A 248 -10.67 32.68 -16.02
C ARG A 248 -9.29 33.31 -15.97
N ASN A 249 -8.33 32.73 -16.68
CA ASN A 249 -7.10 33.44 -17.00
C ASN A 249 -7.53 34.80 -17.59
N PRO A 250 -6.97 35.93 -17.12
CA PRO A 250 -7.34 37.23 -17.64
C PRO A 250 -7.19 37.20 -19.17
N SER A 251 -8.23 37.62 -19.89
CA SER A 251 -8.21 37.64 -21.35
C SER A 251 -7.04 38.46 -21.87
N ALA A 252 -6.59 38.23 -23.10
CA ALA A 252 -5.54 39.05 -23.72
C ALA A 252 -5.86 40.55 -23.66
N GLN A 253 -7.15 40.91 -23.74
CA GLN A 253 -7.65 42.28 -23.57
C GLN A 253 -7.49 42.79 -22.12
N ALA A 254 -7.78 41.97 -21.11
CA ALA A 254 -7.58 42.33 -19.70
C ALA A 254 -6.08 42.46 -19.35
N LEU A 255 -5.23 41.58 -19.88
CA LEU A 255 -3.77 41.69 -19.74
C LEU A 255 -3.22 42.94 -20.45
N GLY A 256 -3.74 43.28 -21.63
CA GLY A 256 -3.37 44.53 -22.32
C GLY A 256 -3.84 45.80 -21.60
N LEU A 257 -4.98 45.76 -20.93
CA LEU A 257 -5.42 46.86 -20.05
C LEU A 257 -4.54 46.98 -18.80
N MET A 258 -4.12 45.86 -18.22
CA MET A 258 -3.21 45.82 -17.08
C MET A 258 -1.82 46.33 -17.46
N PHE A 259 -1.29 45.91 -18.62
CA PHE A 259 -0.02 46.36 -19.17
C PHE A 259 0.00 47.88 -19.32
N ARG A 260 -0.99 48.47 -19.98
CA ARG A 260 -1.11 49.92 -20.18
C ARG A 260 -1.27 50.73 -18.89
N ARG A 261 -1.73 50.12 -17.79
CA ARG A 261 -1.79 50.77 -16.47
C ARG A 261 -0.44 50.80 -15.76
N LEU A 262 0.41 49.82 -16.05
CA LEU A 262 1.71 49.66 -15.44
C LEU A 262 2.79 50.38 -16.25
N ASP A 263 2.65 50.42 -17.57
CA ASP A 263 3.49 51.17 -18.51
C ASP A 263 3.16 52.66 -18.39
N ARG A 264 3.89 53.33 -17.49
CA ARG A 264 3.61 54.73 -17.12
C ARG A 264 4.16 55.68 -18.18
N ASN A 265 5.30 55.35 -18.78
CA ASN A 265 5.95 56.16 -19.80
C ASN A 265 5.40 55.91 -21.22
N ARG A 266 4.56 54.89 -21.40
CA ARG A 266 3.90 54.49 -22.67
C ARG A 266 4.88 54.13 -23.77
N ASP A 267 6.04 53.59 -23.42
CA ASP A 267 7.04 53.14 -24.38
C ASP A 267 6.76 51.71 -24.90
N GLY A 268 5.72 51.05 -24.36
CA GLY A 268 5.34 49.70 -24.75
C GLY A 268 6.18 48.61 -24.08
N LYS A 269 6.94 48.95 -23.03
CA LYS A 269 7.86 48.07 -22.32
C LYS A 269 7.81 48.30 -20.81
N LEU A 270 7.43 47.26 -20.07
CA LEU A 270 7.46 47.32 -18.62
C LEU A 270 8.89 47.14 -18.11
N VAL A 271 9.35 48.09 -17.30
CA VAL A 271 10.63 47.99 -16.56
C VAL A 271 10.41 48.04 -15.05
N LYS A 272 11.43 47.60 -14.28
CA LYS A 272 11.32 47.46 -12.82
C LYS A 272 10.86 48.74 -12.12
N SER A 273 11.35 49.90 -12.56
CA SER A 273 11.00 51.20 -11.99
C SER A 273 9.52 51.56 -12.12
N GLU A 274 8.81 51.01 -13.11
CA GLU A 274 7.40 51.32 -13.35
C GLU A 274 6.43 50.48 -12.52
N VAL A 275 6.88 49.30 -12.09
CA VAL A 275 6.08 48.36 -11.29
C VAL A 275 6.31 48.49 -9.79
N THR A 276 7.17 49.40 -9.34
CA THR A 276 7.63 49.56 -7.94
C THR A 276 6.47 49.69 -6.93
N ASP A 277 5.35 50.31 -7.30
CA ASP A 277 4.16 50.46 -6.41
C ASP A 277 3.06 49.42 -6.68
N SER A 278 3.36 48.39 -7.47
CA SER A 278 2.38 47.39 -7.90
C SER A 278 2.53 46.08 -7.14
N ARG A 279 1.49 45.24 -7.21
CA ARG A 279 1.56 43.85 -6.72
C ARG A 279 2.65 43.02 -7.41
N LEU A 280 3.19 43.48 -8.54
CA LEU A 280 4.21 42.79 -9.31
C LEU A 280 5.63 43.13 -8.88
N ASP A 281 5.87 44.21 -8.12
CA ASP A 281 7.21 44.68 -7.76
C ASP A 281 8.11 43.54 -7.22
N ARG A 282 7.64 42.86 -6.16
CA ARG A 282 8.36 41.74 -5.50
C ARG A 282 8.58 40.50 -6.38
N SER A 283 7.89 40.41 -7.51
CA SER A 283 7.99 39.28 -8.45
C SER A 283 8.54 39.68 -9.81
N PHE A 284 8.80 40.97 -10.04
CA PHE A 284 9.09 41.48 -11.37
C PHE A 284 10.41 40.97 -11.91
N ASP A 285 11.45 40.88 -11.08
CA ASP A 285 12.75 40.36 -11.52
C ASP A 285 12.66 38.89 -11.97
N ARG A 286 11.78 38.11 -11.33
CA ARG A 286 11.47 36.73 -11.74
C ARG A 286 10.61 36.66 -13.01
N LEU A 287 9.74 37.65 -13.24
CA LEU A 287 8.95 37.76 -14.47
C LEU A 287 9.86 38.15 -15.64
N LEU A 288 10.79 39.07 -15.41
CA LEU A 288 11.79 39.50 -16.39
C LEU A 288 12.69 38.32 -16.80
N GLN A 289 13.26 37.59 -15.84
CA GLN A 289 14.05 36.38 -16.12
C GLN A 289 13.32 35.30 -16.94
N ARG A 290 11.99 35.24 -16.87
CA ARG A 290 11.17 34.22 -17.56
C ARG A 290 10.55 34.70 -18.87
N GLY A 291 10.31 35.99 -19.00
CA GLY A 291 9.51 36.57 -20.08
C GLY A 291 10.30 37.43 -21.05
N ASP A 292 11.46 37.93 -20.65
CA ASP A 292 12.34 38.76 -21.48
C ASP A 292 13.08 37.88 -22.49
N ALA A 293 12.43 37.63 -23.63
CA ALA A 293 12.96 36.74 -24.66
C ALA A 293 14.07 37.40 -25.47
N ASN A 294 14.04 38.73 -25.59
CA ASN A 294 15.02 39.54 -26.30
C ASN A 294 16.16 40.08 -25.41
N LYS A 295 16.12 39.81 -24.09
CA LYS A 295 17.11 40.19 -23.07
C LYS A 295 17.35 41.70 -23.01
N ASP A 296 16.30 42.48 -23.20
CA ASP A 296 16.40 43.93 -23.29
C ASP A 296 16.16 44.64 -21.94
N GLY A 297 15.94 43.89 -20.86
CA GLY A 297 15.75 44.43 -19.52
C GLY A 297 14.33 44.94 -19.23
N GLY A 298 13.36 44.66 -20.10
CA GLY A 298 11.94 44.86 -19.83
C GLY A 298 11.04 43.79 -20.45
N LEU A 299 9.74 43.96 -20.28
CA LEU A 299 8.73 43.05 -20.85
C LEU A 299 7.86 43.80 -21.84
N SER A 300 7.89 43.40 -23.11
CA SER A 300 6.94 43.89 -24.11
C SER A 300 5.53 43.33 -23.85
N LEU A 301 4.50 43.95 -24.44
CA LEU A 301 3.12 43.44 -24.34
C LEU A 301 2.99 41.98 -24.80
N LYS A 302 3.71 41.60 -25.86
CA LYS A 302 3.68 40.22 -26.40
C LYS A 302 4.34 39.23 -25.45
N GLU A 303 5.44 39.60 -24.82
CA GLU A 303 6.12 38.80 -23.81
C GLU A 303 5.28 38.70 -22.53
N PHE A 304 4.70 39.82 -22.10
CA PHE A 304 3.81 39.88 -20.94
C PHE A 304 2.53 39.04 -21.13
N GLN A 305 2.00 38.93 -22.35
CA GLN A 305 0.86 38.06 -22.67
C GLN A 305 1.25 36.58 -22.78
N LYS A 306 2.50 36.29 -23.15
CA LYS A 306 3.05 34.91 -23.19
C LYS A 306 3.48 34.42 -21.82
N LEU A 307 3.72 35.31 -20.86
CA LEU A 307 4.03 34.95 -19.49
C LEU A 307 2.86 34.16 -18.88
N PRO A 308 3.12 32.98 -18.29
CA PRO A 308 2.10 32.27 -17.54
C PRO A 308 1.61 33.17 -16.40
N PRO A 309 0.30 33.14 -16.05
CA PRO A 309 -0.23 33.93 -14.93
C PRO A 309 0.62 33.67 -13.69
N PRO A 310 0.84 34.69 -12.82
CA PRO A 310 1.80 34.62 -11.72
C PRO A 310 1.61 33.30 -10.99
N GLY A 311 2.61 32.43 -11.17
CA GLY A 311 2.58 31.06 -10.70
C GLY A 311 2.28 31.10 -9.23
N ASN A 312 1.09 30.65 -8.87
CA ASN A 312 0.83 30.28 -7.50
C ASN A 312 1.69 29.03 -7.31
N ASN A 313 2.96 29.20 -6.88
CA ASN A 313 3.83 28.10 -6.46
C ASN A 313 3.19 27.28 -5.32
N ASN A 314 2.03 27.71 -4.82
CA ASN A 314 1.14 26.97 -3.99
C ASN A 314 0.45 25.82 -4.77
N ARG A 315 1.26 24.82 -5.20
CA ARG A 315 0.82 23.52 -5.74
C ARG A 315 -0.29 22.87 -4.87
N ARG A 316 -0.36 23.24 -3.59
CA ARG A 316 -1.40 22.80 -2.63
C ARG A 316 -2.85 23.06 -3.06
N ASN A 317 -3.12 24.01 -3.95
CA ASN A 317 -4.48 24.35 -4.37
C ASN A 317 -4.82 23.87 -5.80
N ASP A 318 -3.94 23.11 -6.43
CA ASP A 318 -4.19 22.59 -7.77
C ASP A 318 -5.21 21.45 -7.71
N THR A 319 -6.24 21.53 -8.55
CA THR A 319 -7.30 20.53 -8.66
C THR A 319 -7.04 19.52 -9.77
N GLU A 320 -5.94 19.68 -10.49
CA GLU A 320 -5.46 18.77 -11.53
C GLU A 320 -4.00 18.41 -11.28
N HIS A 321 -3.60 17.23 -11.75
CA HIS A 321 -2.26 16.69 -11.55
C HIS A 321 -1.32 17.11 -12.68
N TYR A 322 -0.11 17.50 -12.33
CA TYR A 322 0.92 17.92 -13.27
C TYR A 322 2.14 17.00 -13.15
N MET A 323 2.63 16.49 -14.28
CA MET A 323 3.86 15.71 -14.34
C MET A 323 5.05 16.67 -14.40
N PRO A 324 6.00 16.62 -13.44
CA PRO A 324 7.17 17.48 -13.46
C PRO A 324 7.99 17.32 -14.76
N ASN A 325 8.48 18.43 -15.32
CA ASN A 325 9.48 18.37 -16.37
C ASN A 325 10.86 18.11 -15.72
N LEU A 326 11.58 17.09 -16.18
CA LEU A 326 12.90 16.73 -15.64
C LEU A 326 13.98 17.73 -16.06
N ASP A 327 13.86 18.30 -17.27
CA ASP A 327 14.81 19.28 -17.80
C ASP A 327 14.57 20.68 -17.20
N GLU A 328 13.33 20.94 -16.79
CA GLU A 328 12.91 22.21 -16.18
C GLU A 328 12.17 21.99 -14.85
N PRO A 329 12.87 21.61 -13.76
CA PRO A 329 12.23 21.29 -12.48
C PRO A 329 11.52 22.49 -11.82
N GLY A 330 11.87 23.72 -12.23
CA GLY A 330 11.20 24.96 -11.82
C GLY A 330 9.89 25.25 -12.56
N ASN A 331 9.58 24.51 -13.63
CA ASN A 331 8.34 24.61 -14.38
C ASN A 331 7.24 23.80 -13.67
N ARG A 332 5.97 24.17 -13.90
CA ARG A 332 4.80 23.47 -13.36
C ARG A 332 4.70 22.03 -13.90
N GLY A 333 5.22 21.81 -15.11
CA GLY A 333 5.07 20.56 -15.84
C GLY A 333 3.75 20.47 -16.61
N ASP A 334 3.54 19.35 -17.26
CA ASP A 334 2.37 19.14 -18.13
C ASP A 334 1.18 18.61 -17.34
N ALA A 335 -0.01 19.14 -17.62
CA ALA A 335 -1.25 18.63 -17.04
C ALA A 335 -1.51 17.22 -17.55
N ILE A 336 -1.66 16.25 -16.64
CA ILE A 336 -1.87 14.85 -16.99
C ILE A 336 -3.35 14.50 -16.83
N ARG A 337 -3.89 13.83 -17.85
CA ARG A 337 -5.24 13.27 -17.80
C ARG A 337 -5.24 11.95 -17.03
N PRO A 338 -6.24 11.70 -16.18
CA PRO A 338 -6.39 10.42 -15.48
C PRO A 338 -6.63 9.25 -16.46
N VAL A 339 -5.73 8.27 -16.43
CA VAL A 339 -5.83 7.01 -17.18
C VAL A 339 -5.36 5.86 -16.29
N PHE A 340 -6.18 4.82 -16.19
CA PHE A 340 -5.84 3.62 -15.45
C PHE A 340 -4.93 2.73 -16.29
N PHE A 341 -3.68 2.60 -15.88
CA PHE A 341 -2.61 2.03 -16.70
C PHE A 341 -2.81 0.55 -17.06
N ALA A 342 -3.48 -0.24 -16.22
CA ALA A 342 -3.57 -1.69 -16.40
C ALA A 342 -4.58 -2.11 -17.47
N THR A 343 -5.67 -1.36 -17.65
CA THR A 343 -6.73 -1.64 -18.63
C THR A 343 -7.01 -0.50 -19.60
N GLY A 344 -6.32 0.64 -19.46
CA GLY A 344 -6.45 1.81 -20.32
C GLY A 344 -7.70 2.66 -20.08
N GLY A 345 -8.45 2.40 -19.00
CA GLY A 345 -9.66 3.14 -18.65
C GLY A 345 -9.38 4.64 -18.44
N ARG A 346 -10.10 5.52 -19.15
CA ARG A 346 -9.90 6.98 -19.10
C ARG A 346 -11.00 7.63 -18.29
N ALA A 347 -10.67 8.65 -17.50
CA ALA A 347 -11.73 9.46 -16.91
C ALA A 347 -12.35 10.43 -17.91
N THR A 348 -13.67 10.54 -17.84
CA THR A 348 -14.43 11.58 -18.53
C THR A 348 -14.03 12.95 -18.00
N GLU A 349 -14.02 13.97 -18.86
CA GLU A 349 -13.77 15.34 -18.43
C GLU A 349 -14.93 15.86 -17.57
N GLY A 350 -14.63 16.72 -16.60
CA GLY A 350 -15.64 17.41 -15.80
C GLY A 350 -16.20 16.63 -14.59
N LEU A 351 -15.76 15.40 -14.35
CA LEU A 351 -16.10 14.65 -13.13
C LEU A 351 -15.64 15.42 -11.89
N ASP A 352 -16.44 15.36 -10.82
CA ASP A 352 -16.00 15.76 -9.49
C ASP A 352 -14.97 14.76 -8.92
N ASP A 353 -14.39 15.09 -7.78
CA ASP A 353 -13.35 14.30 -7.14
C ASP A 353 -13.82 12.91 -6.69
N VAL A 354 -15.02 12.81 -6.12
CA VAL A 354 -15.58 11.53 -5.65
C VAL A 354 -15.94 10.66 -6.84
N GLU A 355 -16.59 11.22 -7.86
CA GLU A 355 -16.91 10.55 -9.14
C GLU A 355 -15.63 10.05 -9.83
N ARG A 356 -14.57 10.87 -9.84
CA ARG A 356 -13.26 10.49 -10.41
C ARG A 356 -12.66 9.30 -9.67
N ARG A 357 -12.68 9.31 -8.33
CA ARG A 357 -12.19 8.17 -7.53
C ARG A 357 -13.09 6.95 -7.61
N GLN A 358 -14.40 7.14 -7.76
CA GLN A 358 -15.34 6.04 -8.01
C GLN A 358 -15.03 5.35 -9.34
N LEU A 359 -14.73 6.12 -10.38
CA LEU A 359 -14.32 5.55 -11.66
C LEU A 359 -13.00 4.76 -11.53
N LEU A 360 -12.04 5.28 -10.75
CA LEU A 360 -10.82 4.53 -10.44
C LEU A 360 -11.14 3.23 -9.70
N ALA A 361 -11.98 3.27 -8.67
CA ALA A 361 -12.39 2.09 -7.93
C ALA A 361 -13.00 1.04 -8.87
N ASN A 362 -13.93 1.44 -9.75
CA ASN A 362 -14.52 0.56 -10.76
C ASN A 362 -13.49 -0.06 -11.71
N HIS A 363 -12.42 0.67 -12.07
CA HIS A 363 -11.34 0.13 -12.90
C HIS A 363 -10.42 -0.82 -12.13
N VAL A 364 -10.08 -0.48 -10.89
CA VAL A 364 -9.26 -1.30 -9.99
C VAL A 364 -9.98 -2.62 -9.71
N THR A 365 -11.26 -2.59 -9.36
CA THR A 365 -12.04 -3.76 -8.94
C THR A 365 -12.73 -4.49 -10.08
N SER A 366 -12.51 -4.07 -11.33
CA SER A 366 -13.13 -4.71 -12.49
C SER A 366 -12.71 -6.18 -12.60
N THR A 367 -13.65 -7.06 -12.92
CA THR A 367 -13.37 -8.46 -13.30
C THR A 367 -12.46 -8.59 -14.53
N ARG A 368 -12.38 -7.54 -15.36
CA ARG A 368 -11.42 -7.47 -16.49
C ARG A 368 -10.00 -7.11 -16.06
N ASN A 369 -9.82 -6.61 -14.84
CA ASN A 369 -8.52 -6.30 -14.28
C ASN A 369 -7.98 -7.51 -13.50
N ARG A 370 -7.17 -8.35 -14.17
CA ARG A 370 -6.57 -9.55 -13.56
C ARG A 370 -5.72 -9.26 -12.32
N TRP A 371 -5.18 -8.05 -12.19
CA TRP A 371 -4.25 -7.70 -11.11
C TRP A 371 -4.92 -7.61 -9.75
N PHE A 372 -6.21 -7.27 -9.72
CA PHE A 372 -6.95 -7.13 -8.48
C PHE A 372 -7.06 -8.45 -7.71
N ALA A 373 -7.53 -9.50 -8.39
CA ALA A 373 -7.60 -10.84 -7.80
C ALA A 373 -6.20 -11.38 -7.47
N ARG A 374 -5.23 -11.20 -8.38
CA ARG A 374 -3.85 -11.66 -8.17
C ARG A 374 -3.22 -11.05 -6.91
N ALA A 375 -3.40 -9.75 -6.69
CA ALA A 375 -2.87 -9.04 -5.52
C ALA A 375 -3.35 -9.65 -4.22
N TYR A 376 -4.65 -9.88 -4.11
CA TYR A 376 -5.24 -10.45 -2.90
C TYR A 376 -4.84 -11.92 -2.73
N VAL A 377 -4.95 -12.73 -3.78
CA VAL A 377 -4.65 -14.18 -3.73
C VAL A 377 -3.18 -14.44 -3.42
N ASN A 378 -2.23 -13.75 -4.08
CA ASN A 378 -0.81 -13.91 -3.80
C ASN A 378 -0.50 -13.56 -2.33
N ARG A 379 -1.15 -12.49 -1.84
CA ARG A 379 -0.96 -12.02 -0.49
C ARG A 379 -1.48 -13.02 0.55
N THR A 380 -2.73 -13.46 0.40
CA THR A 380 -3.34 -14.46 1.29
C THR A 380 -2.56 -15.76 1.28
N TRP A 381 -2.15 -16.24 0.10
CA TRP A 381 -1.32 -17.44 -0.02
C TRP A 381 0.01 -17.27 0.73
N SER A 382 0.71 -16.17 0.51
CA SER A 382 1.99 -15.90 1.18
C SER A 382 1.86 -15.79 2.69
N VAL A 383 0.76 -15.23 3.21
CA VAL A 383 0.51 -15.15 4.66
C VAL A 383 0.31 -16.54 5.26
N LEU A 384 -0.43 -17.43 4.59
CA LEU A 384 -0.77 -18.75 5.11
C LEU A 384 0.32 -19.81 4.89
N LEU A 385 1.09 -19.70 3.80
CA LEU A 385 2.09 -20.70 3.39
C LEU A 385 3.53 -20.21 3.46
N GLY A 386 3.74 -18.92 3.76
CA GLY A 386 5.06 -18.31 3.96
C GLY A 386 5.75 -17.81 2.69
N GLU A 387 5.38 -18.31 1.51
CA GLU A 387 5.92 -17.88 0.22
C GLU A 387 4.79 -17.69 -0.81
N GLY A 388 4.72 -16.49 -1.41
CA GLY A 388 3.75 -16.17 -2.45
C GLY A 388 4.05 -16.88 -3.78
N PHE A 389 3.07 -16.90 -4.67
CA PHE A 389 3.30 -17.29 -6.07
C PHE A 389 4.27 -16.35 -6.78
N SER A 390 4.35 -15.09 -6.36
CA SER A 390 5.34 -14.14 -6.83
C SER A 390 5.89 -13.34 -5.67
N MET A 391 7.22 -13.16 -5.66
CA MET A 391 7.96 -12.46 -4.62
C MET A 391 8.87 -11.39 -5.23
N PRO A 392 8.92 -10.17 -4.65
CA PRO A 392 8.20 -9.70 -3.46
C PRO A 392 6.66 -9.73 -3.60
N ILE A 393 5.96 -9.96 -2.48
CA ILE A 393 4.49 -10.16 -2.41
C ILE A 393 3.66 -9.04 -3.08
N ASP A 394 4.22 -7.83 -3.15
CA ASP A 394 3.61 -6.63 -3.73
C ASP A 394 4.29 -6.15 -5.03
N ASP A 395 5.20 -6.94 -5.61
CA ASP A 395 5.87 -6.67 -6.90
C ASP A 395 5.68 -7.86 -7.85
N MET A 396 4.47 -7.96 -8.40
CA MET A 396 4.06 -8.99 -9.35
C MET A 396 3.88 -8.42 -10.75
N GLY A 397 4.65 -7.38 -11.10
CA GLY A 397 4.60 -6.76 -12.42
C GLY A 397 4.62 -7.78 -13.59
N PRO A 398 4.15 -7.39 -14.78
CA PRO A 398 4.03 -8.30 -15.91
C PRO A 398 5.31 -9.04 -16.32
N GLU A 399 6.48 -8.49 -16.00
CA GLU A 399 7.78 -9.10 -16.28
C GLU A 399 8.25 -10.05 -15.18
N ARG A 400 7.41 -10.35 -14.18
CA ARG A 400 7.75 -11.24 -13.07
C ARG A 400 7.31 -12.67 -13.33
N GLU A 401 8.19 -13.59 -12.97
CA GLU A 401 7.86 -15.00 -12.93
C GLU A 401 6.92 -15.32 -11.77
N VAL A 402 6.11 -16.34 -11.98
CA VAL A 402 5.08 -16.80 -11.05
C VAL A 402 5.27 -18.31 -10.85
N ALA A 403 5.40 -18.73 -9.60
CA ALA A 403 5.39 -20.13 -9.21
C ALA A 403 3.97 -20.71 -9.30
N HIS A 404 3.87 -22.01 -9.61
CA HIS A 404 2.61 -22.76 -9.68
C HIS A 404 1.49 -22.02 -10.45
N PRO A 405 1.73 -21.58 -11.72
CA PRO A 405 0.85 -20.67 -12.43
C PRO A 405 -0.58 -21.21 -12.59
N GLN A 406 -0.75 -22.53 -12.74
CA GLN A 406 -2.06 -23.16 -12.85
C GLN A 406 -2.87 -23.06 -11.54
N VAL A 407 -2.20 -23.22 -10.40
CA VAL A 407 -2.79 -23.05 -9.07
C VAL A 407 -3.18 -21.59 -8.85
N PHE A 408 -2.27 -20.67 -9.18
CA PHE A 408 -2.54 -19.25 -8.99
C PHE A 408 -3.71 -18.77 -9.86
N ASP A 409 -3.77 -19.19 -11.13
CA ASP A 409 -4.86 -18.84 -12.03
C ASP A 409 -6.19 -19.51 -11.63
N LEU A 410 -6.16 -20.71 -11.05
CA LEU A 410 -7.35 -21.35 -10.47
C LEU A 410 -7.91 -20.54 -9.30
N LEU A 411 -7.06 -20.19 -8.32
CA LEU A 411 -7.48 -19.41 -7.16
C LEU A 411 -7.95 -18.00 -7.54
N CYS A 412 -7.28 -17.34 -8.50
CA CYS A 412 -7.70 -16.02 -8.99
C CYS A 412 -9.06 -16.06 -9.69
N ARG A 413 -9.34 -17.12 -10.47
CA ARG A 413 -10.64 -17.30 -11.12
C ARG A 413 -11.73 -17.53 -10.07
N ASP A 414 -11.54 -18.47 -9.15
CA ASP A 414 -12.53 -18.72 -8.09
C ASP A 414 -12.79 -17.47 -7.22
N PHE A 415 -11.75 -16.72 -6.88
CA PHE A 415 -11.90 -15.47 -6.14
C PHE A 415 -12.66 -14.39 -6.94
N THR A 416 -12.49 -14.34 -8.26
CA THR A 416 -13.24 -13.41 -9.13
C THR A 416 -14.69 -13.86 -9.29
N ASP A 417 -14.92 -15.15 -9.55
CA ASP A 417 -16.24 -15.74 -9.83
C ASP A 417 -17.13 -15.76 -8.58
N SER A 418 -16.53 -15.83 -7.39
CA SER A 418 -17.23 -15.70 -6.11
C SER A 418 -17.59 -14.26 -5.75
N GLY A 419 -17.28 -13.27 -6.60
CA GLY A 419 -17.50 -11.86 -6.30
C GLY A 419 -16.56 -11.34 -5.22
N TYR A 420 -15.30 -11.82 -5.21
CA TYR A 420 -14.27 -11.42 -4.26
C TYR A 420 -14.59 -11.76 -2.79
N ASP A 421 -15.17 -12.94 -2.56
CA ASP A 421 -15.43 -13.48 -1.23
C ASP A 421 -14.12 -13.86 -0.53
N THR A 422 -13.76 -13.06 0.48
CA THR A 422 -12.53 -13.24 1.23
C THR A 422 -12.57 -14.49 2.10
N ARG A 423 -13.70 -14.79 2.76
CA ARG A 423 -13.83 -15.95 3.65
C ARG A 423 -13.70 -17.24 2.84
N ARG A 424 -14.35 -17.31 1.67
CA ARG A 424 -14.19 -18.44 0.75
C ARG A 424 -12.73 -18.70 0.39
N LEU A 425 -11.96 -17.67 0.06
CA LEU A 425 -10.55 -17.84 -0.29
C LEU A 425 -9.73 -18.44 0.86
N PHE A 426 -9.93 -17.96 2.09
CA PHE A 426 -9.28 -18.52 3.29
C PHE A 426 -9.69 -19.96 3.54
N GLU A 427 -10.99 -20.30 3.41
CA GLU A 427 -11.47 -21.67 3.53
C GLU A 427 -10.84 -22.59 2.49
N ILE A 428 -10.72 -22.14 1.23
CA ILE A 428 -10.11 -22.92 0.16
C ILE A 428 -8.64 -23.19 0.45
N ILE A 429 -7.86 -22.16 0.76
CA ILE A 429 -6.41 -22.29 0.98
C ILE A 429 -6.14 -23.14 2.23
N ALA A 430 -6.79 -22.86 3.36
CA ALA A 430 -6.62 -23.63 4.59
C ALA A 430 -7.14 -25.08 4.44
N GLY A 431 -8.11 -25.29 3.55
CA GLY A 431 -8.65 -26.61 3.20
C GLY A 431 -7.72 -27.49 2.37
N THR A 432 -6.66 -26.95 1.77
CA THR A 432 -5.68 -27.72 0.98
C THR A 432 -4.82 -28.63 1.86
N ARG A 433 -4.41 -29.78 1.32
CA ARG A 433 -3.32 -30.58 1.89
C ARG A 433 -2.03 -29.78 1.92
N ALA A 434 -1.76 -28.92 0.93
CA ALA A 434 -0.59 -28.04 0.93
C ALA A 434 -0.47 -27.24 2.25
N TYR A 435 -1.54 -26.55 2.67
CA TYR A 435 -1.58 -25.84 3.95
C TYR A 435 -1.50 -26.77 5.16
N GLN A 436 -2.01 -27.99 5.05
CA GLN A 436 -2.07 -28.95 6.16
C GLN A 436 -0.82 -29.83 6.31
N ARG A 437 0.20 -29.68 5.46
CA ARG A 437 1.45 -30.44 5.52
C ARG A 437 2.40 -29.91 6.60
N GLN A 438 3.31 -30.77 7.04
CA GLN A 438 4.40 -30.37 7.93
C GLN A 438 5.29 -29.35 7.23
N ILE A 439 5.74 -28.33 7.96
CA ILE A 439 6.81 -27.45 7.50
C ILE A 439 8.09 -28.27 7.66
N ARG A 440 8.71 -28.66 6.54
CA ARG A 440 10.00 -29.34 6.60
C ARG A 440 11.03 -28.36 7.17
N PRO A 441 11.77 -28.71 8.22
CA PRO A 441 12.95 -27.96 8.62
C PRO A 441 13.88 -27.91 7.41
N ARG A 442 14.16 -26.69 6.94
CA ARG A 442 15.11 -26.45 5.88
C ARG A 442 16.43 -27.12 6.22
N ASP A 443 16.95 -27.93 5.31
CA ASP A 443 18.26 -28.54 5.52
C ASP A 443 19.30 -27.41 5.57
N PRO A 444 20.18 -27.33 6.59
CA PRO A 444 21.23 -26.32 6.64
C PRO A 444 22.13 -26.29 5.39
N THR A 445 22.18 -27.40 4.63
CA THR A 445 22.94 -27.55 3.40
C THR A 445 22.19 -27.10 2.14
N GLU A 446 20.86 -26.94 2.18
CA GLU A 446 20.12 -26.31 1.10
C GLU A 446 20.60 -24.84 0.98
N PRO A 447 20.78 -24.26 -0.21
CA PRO A 447 21.11 -22.84 -0.34
C PRO A 447 19.96 -21.98 0.19
N PRO A 448 20.19 -20.86 0.92
CA PRO A 448 19.14 -19.97 1.43
C PRO A 448 18.08 -19.76 0.37
N ALA A 449 16.79 -19.87 0.74
CA ALA A 449 15.73 -19.37 -0.12
C ALA A 449 16.19 -17.99 -0.56
N ALA A 450 16.35 -17.79 -1.86
CA ALA A 450 16.96 -16.59 -2.36
C ALA A 450 16.09 -15.43 -1.89
N ILE A 451 16.53 -14.71 -0.87
CA ILE A 451 16.02 -13.38 -0.62
C ILE A 451 16.52 -12.62 -1.83
N ARG A 452 15.70 -12.56 -2.89
CA ARG A 452 15.93 -11.71 -4.04
C ARG A 452 15.71 -10.27 -3.57
N ILE A 453 16.64 -9.78 -2.73
CA ILE A 453 16.92 -8.37 -2.62
C ILE A 453 17.53 -8.04 -3.97
N GLY A 454 16.83 -7.19 -4.74
CA GLY A 454 17.10 -6.95 -6.15
C GLY A 454 18.59 -6.92 -6.47
N SER A 455 19.02 -7.86 -7.30
CA SER A 455 20.22 -7.68 -8.12
C SER A 455 19.83 -7.96 -9.55
N ALA A 456 19.91 -6.90 -10.34
CA ALA A 456 19.77 -6.96 -11.78
C ALA A 456 20.83 -7.89 -12.39
N LYS A 457 20.43 -8.51 -13.50
CA LYS A 457 21.23 -9.25 -14.48
C LYS A 457 21.71 -10.64 -14.05
N SER A 458 21.00 -11.66 -14.55
CA SER A 458 21.67 -12.85 -15.07
C SER A 458 21.62 -12.80 -16.59
N THR A 459 22.74 -12.38 -17.20
CA THR A 459 23.01 -12.64 -18.60
C THR A 459 23.18 -14.15 -18.78
N ALA A 460 22.19 -14.80 -19.38
CA ALA A 460 22.34 -16.15 -19.87
C ALA A 460 23.26 -16.13 -21.10
N SER A 461 24.58 -16.31 -20.87
CA SER A 461 25.52 -16.65 -21.93
C SER A 461 25.32 -18.11 -22.32
N ARG A 462 25.00 -18.34 -23.60
CA ARG A 462 24.93 -19.65 -24.27
C ARG A 462 26.24 -20.44 -24.10
N PRO A 463 26.21 -21.78 -24.00
CA PRO A 463 27.42 -22.57 -24.03
C PRO A 463 27.80 -22.92 -25.49
N SER A 464 29.06 -22.68 -25.85
CA SER A 464 29.68 -23.31 -27.02
C SER A 464 31.15 -23.64 -26.75
N LEU A 465 31.43 -24.94 -26.62
CA LEU A 465 32.52 -25.71 -27.25
C LEU A 465 33.94 -25.11 -27.22
N GLN A 466 34.88 -25.67 -26.42
CA GLN A 466 35.83 -26.74 -26.81
C GLN A 466 37.09 -26.85 -25.92
N ARG A 467 37.37 -28.12 -25.55
CA ARG A 467 38.66 -28.85 -25.49
C ARG A 467 39.86 -28.39 -24.63
N THR A 468 40.10 -29.20 -23.60
CA THR A 468 41.34 -29.95 -23.23
C THR A 468 42.70 -29.21 -23.21
N THR A 469 43.40 -29.23 -22.06
CA THR A 469 44.58 -30.09 -21.77
C THR A 469 45.18 -29.81 -20.38
N GLY A 470 45.65 -30.86 -19.67
CA GLY A 470 46.85 -30.81 -18.82
C GLY A 470 46.68 -30.63 -17.29
N SER A 471 46.95 -31.70 -16.52
CA SER A 471 47.22 -31.70 -15.06
C SER A 471 48.75 -31.50 -14.79
N PRO A 472 49.32 -31.50 -13.55
CA PRO A 472 48.74 -31.48 -12.18
C PRO A 472 49.47 -30.57 -11.13
N ARG A 473 48.93 -30.56 -9.89
CA ARG A 473 49.54 -30.24 -8.56
C ARG A 473 49.58 -28.77 -8.08
N HIS A 474 48.81 -28.45 -7.03
CA HIS A 474 49.30 -28.48 -5.64
C HIS A 474 48.13 -28.41 -4.64
N ARG A 475 48.18 -29.29 -3.64
CA ARG A 475 47.26 -29.47 -2.52
C ARG A 475 47.90 -28.76 -1.32
N ILE A 476 47.23 -27.78 -0.72
CA ILE A 476 47.60 -27.27 0.61
C ILE A 476 46.37 -27.41 1.51
N HIS A 477 46.53 -28.23 2.55
CA HIS A 477 45.65 -28.32 3.70
C HIS A 477 46.11 -27.34 4.78
N PHE A 478 45.18 -26.63 5.41
CA PHE A 478 45.31 -26.21 6.80
C PHE A 478 43.98 -26.42 7.55
N ARG A 479 44.11 -27.02 8.75
CA ARG A 479 43.05 -27.38 9.72
C ARG A 479 42.65 -26.16 10.59
N PRO A 480 41.50 -26.21 11.28
CA PRO A 480 40.85 -25.06 11.90
C PRO A 480 41.40 -24.74 13.29
N ALA A 481 41.33 -23.46 13.69
CA ALA A 481 41.59 -23.01 15.05
C ALA A 481 40.26 -22.71 15.77
N THR A 482 40.05 -23.44 16.87
CA THR A 482 38.99 -23.23 17.87
C THR A 482 39.54 -22.32 18.97
N ILE A 483 38.83 -21.25 19.36
CA ILE A 483 39.01 -20.60 20.67
C ILE A 483 37.65 -20.34 21.31
N ALA A 484 37.57 -20.69 22.59
CA ALA A 484 36.40 -20.89 23.43
C ALA A 484 35.80 -19.60 24.02
N ALA A 485 34.53 -19.74 24.39
CA ALA A 485 33.74 -18.80 25.18
C ALA A 485 34.27 -18.67 26.62
N LYS A 486 34.22 -17.45 27.17
CA LYS A 486 34.28 -17.18 28.61
C LYS A 486 32.90 -16.74 29.11
N THR A 487 32.25 -17.61 29.87
CA THR A 487 31.09 -17.31 30.70
C THR A 487 31.58 -17.20 32.15
N THR A 488 31.31 -16.08 32.81
CA THR A 488 31.62 -15.89 34.23
C THR A 488 30.35 -16.16 35.03
N ALA A 489 30.32 -17.25 35.79
CA ALA A 489 29.31 -17.53 36.80
C ALA A 489 29.86 -17.21 38.19
N ARG A 490 29.06 -16.56 39.04
CA ARG A 490 29.31 -16.46 40.48
C ARG A 490 28.10 -17.04 41.21
N THR A 491 28.37 -18.08 41.98
CA THR A 491 27.52 -18.92 42.81
C THR A 491 26.84 -18.16 43.96
N ILE A 492 25.56 -18.45 44.23
CA ILE A 492 24.97 -18.40 45.58
C ILE A 492 24.06 -19.63 45.77
N GLN A 493 24.24 -20.26 46.93
CA GLN A 493 23.69 -21.55 47.38
C GLN A 493 22.16 -21.54 47.58
N GLN A 494 21.55 -22.69 47.31
CA GLN A 494 20.18 -23.04 47.71
C GLN A 494 20.12 -23.38 49.20
N HIS A 495 19.13 -22.83 49.90
CA HIS A 495 18.55 -23.44 51.09
C HIS A 495 17.06 -23.70 50.85
N ASP A 496 16.68 -24.90 51.26
CA ASP A 496 15.40 -25.58 51.10
C ASP A 496 14.43 -25.18 52.22
N VAL A 497 13.22 -24.70 51.90
CA VAL A 497 12.01 -24.80 52.75
C VAL A 497 10.74 -24.56 51.91
N SER A 498 9.83 -25.53 51.85
CA SER A 498 8.35 -25.32 51.73
C SER A 498 7.76 -25.40 53.15
N PRO A 499 6.60 -24.80 53.54
CA PRO A 499 5.34 -24.83 52.77
C PRO A 499 4.30 -23.68 53.03
N THR A 500 3.08 -23.86 52.47
CA THR A 500 1.74 -23.40 52.92
C THR A 500 1.19 -21.97 52.68
N PHE A 501 0.17 -21.91 51.80
CA PHE A 501 -1.21 -21.38 51.96
C PHE A 501 -1.51 -20.04 52.67
N ARG A 502 -2.04 -19.03 51.94
CA ARG A 502 -3.40 -18.40 52.12
C ARG A 502 -3.60 -17.12 51.30
N ARG A 503 -4.87 -16.91 50.90
CA ARG A 503 -5.48 -15.72 50.28
C ARG A 503 -5.35 -14.46 51.15
N THR A 504 -5.27 -13.27 50.51
CA THR A 504 -6.22 -12.14 50.68
C THR A 504 -5.89 -10.93 49.78
N HIS A 505 -6.94 -10.21 49.37
CA HIS A 505 -6.99 -8.97 48.58
C HIS A 505 -6.19 -7.80 49.15
N THR A 506 -5.63 -6.93 48.28
CA THR A 506 -5.89 -5.46 48.25
C THR A 506 -5.16 -4.77 47.08
N LEU A 507 -5.84 -3.81 46.43
CA LEU A 507 -5.30 -2.85 45.45
C LEU A 507 -4.49 -1.73 46.13
N PRO A 508 -3.63 -1.01 45.38
CA PRO A 508 -3.61 0.44 45.55
C PRO A 508 -3.62 1.25 44.23
N HIS A 509 -4.22 2.42 44.35
CA HIS A 509 -4.41 3.49 43.35
C HIS A 509 -3.12 4.30 43.04
N PRO A 510 -3.13 5.15 41.99
CA PRO A 510 -1.91 5.63 41.31
C PRO A 510 -1.34 6.95 41.85
N VAL A 511 -0.02 7.10 41.72
CA VAL A 511 0.72 8.32 42.05
C VAL A 511 0.71 9.31 40.87
N ARG A 512 0.28 10.55 41.15
CA ARG A 512 0.37 11.73 40.27
C ARG A 512 1.82 12.23 40.20
N LEU A 513 2.31 12.55 38.99
CA LEU A 513 3.46 13.41 38.79
C LEU A 513 3.02 14.73 38.14
N ARG A 514 3.44 15.85 38.75
CA ARG A 514 3.27 17.23 38.26
C ARG A 514 4.45 17.62 37.35
N PRO A 515 4.26 18.59 36.43
CA PRO A 515 5.25 18.96 35.41
C PRO A 515 6.29 19.94 35.93
N VAL A 516 7.49 19.90 35.35
CA VAL A 516 8.56 20.88 35.57
C VAL A 516 8.62 21.80 34.35
N ASP A 517 8.41 23.09 34.61
CA ASP A 517 8.66 24.23 33.74
C ASP A 517 10.06 24.77 34.07
N THR A 518 10.91 25.02 33.07
CA THR A 518 12.07 25.93 33.22
C THR A 518 12.27 26.77 31.97
N THR A 519 12.04 28.07 32.13
CA THR A 519 12.38 29.13 31.19
C THR A 519 13.85 29.58 31.35
N GLY A 520 14.58 29.61 30.23
CA GLY A 520 15.44 30.72 29.79
C GLY A 520 16.80 30.98 30.48
N ARG A 521 17.89 30.89 29.69
CA ARG A 521 18.84 32.00 29.47
C ARG A 521 19.84 31.72 28.34
N HIS A 522 20.39 32.82 27.85
CA HIS A 522 21.03 33.13 26.57
C HIS A 522 22.51 32.75 26.40
N GLN A 523 22.90 32.76 25.11
CA GLN A 523 24.19 33.17 24.50
C GLN A 523 25.38 32.18 24.44
N GLY A 524 25.90 32.02 23.21
CA GLY A 524 27.15 31.34 22.89
C GLY A 524 27.25 31.00 21.39
N GLN A 525 27.47 32.01 20.54
CA GLN A 525 27.87 31.84 19.15
C GLN A 525 29.36 31.47 19.07
N CYS A 526 29.71 30.53 18.20
CA CYS A 526 31.03 30.40 17.56
C CYS A 526 30.92 29.60 16.24
N PRO A 527 31.87 29.79 15.29
CA PRO A 527 31.60 29.93 13.85
C PRO A 527 31.86 28.65 13.01
N PRO A 528 31.49 28.63 11.71
CA PRO A 528 31.79 27.52 10.81
C PRO A 528 33.26 27.55 10.34
N GLY A 529 33.88 26.37 10.33
CA GLY A 529 35.24 26.14 9.82
C GLY A 529 35.35 26.27 8.29
N PRO A 530 36.59 26.39 7.76
CA PRO A 530 36.85 26.92 6.44
C PRO A 530 36.68 25.89 5.32
N VAL A 531 36.21 26.38 4.18
CA VAL A 531 36.28 25.75 2.86
C VAL A 531 37.64 26.10 2.25
N PRO A 532 38.37 25.17 1.61
CA PRO A 532 39.48 25.53 0.74
C PRO A 532 38.99 25.75 -0.70
N ASP A 533 39.22 26.95 -1.21
CA ASP A 533 39.12 27.34 -2.61
C ASP A 533 40.47 27.17 -3.34
N GLU A 534 40.33 27.01 -4.66
CA GLU A 534 41.26 27.35 -5.75
C GLU A 534 42.54 26.54 -6.01
N LEU A 535 42.53 25.95 -7.21
CA LEU A 535 43.67 25.88 -8.12
C LEU A 535 43.20 26.38 -9.51
N ALA A 536 43.55 27.62 -9.83
CA ALA A 536 43.51 28.21 -11.18
C ALA A 536 44.70 27.68 -12.01
N ALA A 537 44.49 27.11 -13.20
CA ALA A 537 44.48 27.73 -14.54
C ALA A 537 45.87 28.05 -15.14
N ASP A 538 46.19 27.43 -16.30
CA ASP A 538 46.84 28.06 -17.48
C ASP A 538 46.70 27.12 -18.72
N PRO A 539 46.83 27.57 -20.00
CA PRO A 539 45.81 27.36 -21.03
C PRO A 539 46.46 26.75 -22.31
N ARG A 540 45.81 26.95 -23.47
CA ARG A 540 46.19 26.67 -24.87
C ARG A 540 45.49 25.44 -25.46
N HIS A 541 44.39 25.64 -26.19
CA HIS A 541 44.39 25.63 -27.66
C HIS A 541 43.02 26.06 -28.22
N ASP A 542 43.08 26.92 -29.23
CA ASP A 542 41.98 27.57 -29.95
C ASP A 542 41.33 26.61 -30.99
N PRO A 543 40.08 26.85 -31.44
CA PRO A 543 39.25 25.91 -32.19
C PRO A 543 39.23 26.20 -33.70
N GLY A 544 38.81 25.21 -34.49
CA GLY A 544 38.35 25.49 -35.85
C GLY A 544 38.19 24.29 -36.76
N ARG A 545 36.94 23.88 -37.01
CA ARG A 545 36.41 23.80 -38.38
C ARG A 545 34.92 23.51 -38.42
N ARG A 546 34.18 24.50 -38.93
CA ARG A 546 32.89 24.34 -39.61
C ARG A 546 33.08 23.59 -40.94
N LYS A 547 32.15 22.70 -41.30
CA LYS A 547 31.57 22.59 -42.66
C LYS A 547 30.18 21.93 -42.59
N HIS A 548 29.17 22.67 -43.02
CA HIS A 548 27.91 22.23 -43.66
C HIS A 548 27.99 22.71 -45.14
N PRO A 549 27.03 22.44 -46.06
CA PRO A 549 25.95 21.43 -46.13
C PRO A 549 25.85 20.75 -47.54
N ALA A 550 24.91 19.80 -47.70
CA ALA A 550 24.09 19.46 -48.91
C ALA A 550 23.69 17.97 -48.83
N GLY A 551 22.49 17.51 -49.16
CA GLY A 551 21.32 18.18 -49.70
C GLY A 551 20.08 17.26 -49.65
N GLN A 552 18.95 17.86 -50.07
CA GLN A 552 17.62 17.30 -50.32
C GLN A 552 17.62 15.89 -50.94
N ASP A 553 16.73 15.01 -50.46
CA ASP A 553 15.62 14.49 -51.28
C ASP A 553 14.54 13.84 -50.41
N SER A 554 13.28 13.98 -50.84
CA SER A 554 12.06 13.46 -50.20
C SER A 554 11.61 12.13 -50.87
N PRO A 555 10.38 11.62 -50.73
CA PRO A 555 10.10 10.37 -50.01
C PRO A 555 9.52 9.25 -50.90
N GLU A 556 9.72 7.98 -50.53
CA GLU A 556 8.85 6.89 -51.00
C GLU A 556 8.53 5.91 -49.87
N THR A 557 7.23 5.72 -49.67
CA THR A 557 6.58 4.52 -49.10
C THR A 557 5.86 3.83 -50.28
N PRO A 558 5.30 2.61 -50.16
CA PRO A 558 5.50 1.53 -49.18
C PRO A 558 5.68 0.14 -49.83
N ARG A 559 6.10 -0.86 -49.03
CA ARG A 559 5.54 -2.22 -49.02
C ARG A 559 5.91 -2.95 -47.73
#